data_AF-A0A8I2G1G8-F1
#
_entry.id   AF-A0A8I2G1G8-F1
#
_cell.length_a   1.000
_cell.length_b   1.000
_cell.length_c   1.000
_cell.angle_alpha   90.00
_cell.angle_beta   90.00
_cell.angle_gamma   90.00
#
_symmetry.space_group_name_H-M   'P 1'
#
loop_
_entity.id
_entity.type
_entity.pdbx_description
1 polymer ?
#
loop_
_entity_poly.entity_id
_entity_poly.type
_entity_poly.pdbx_seq_one_letter_code
_entity_poly.pdbx_strand_id
1 'polypeptide(L)'
;MKRALIFLIIVFALLFYGRSADYTGRWLDNYGDYTREEGKNDYRVKRAFTVFERVKKSADKETAVLPRLAVIASRKKSCPLVLPDGGIIINPVTLDICYDSEAPEEGDRRLAFIFGHELAHLANKDFIYEEAKEALKRYSRGKIRKELEKDLIPREARTKELFADPRGAIFAAMAGYEIGPLLDKDNNFLRHLAEKTGIKYADDSHGKHPSLLKRYEFIRARLRSVIEQLDLFKAGVLLLQMGKYIDGAAVFRAFSNSYPGREVFNNIGACYLNLALRYLRLKFSDDYFCFRLSTAIDYYTSAEKLYFRGEGDYLKDRDISYCIDKAVFYFREAAYRDRHDRTCRLNLSAALILKKNYAAALAQCDFLLEKNPQDIDAMNNKAIALYYYGKEICNCAPQKAVSLLQEARLLESNNFEVLYNLAALAREMKQPDKATSLWEKYVNFPGIPWDNFYTYIWKELGRKELPPPTRGVGLPGTPEEIKLGEESAPLLEKWKGENVREYKLTSEEEGPDSWSATLQVIIKQNVRVLAWEGFIVLVEQELIRPKKPAELLKQFGPPQKVIHHTAGTFHIYEENGFSLKEINGEICSYIWFKKDF
;
A
#
# COMPACT_ATOMS: atom_id res chain seq x y z
N MET A 1 -2.54 -47.09 7.32
CA MET A 1 -1.17 -47.33 6.79
C MET A 1 -0.90 -46.61 5.46
N LYS A 2 -1.27 -47.11 4.26
CA LYS A 2 -0.85 -46.52 2.96
C LYS A 2 -0.80 -44.98 2.91
N ARG A 3 -1.91 -44.27 3.17
CA ARG A 3 -1.96 -42.78 3.16
C ARG A 3 -0.97 -42.09 4.10
N ALA A 4 -0.68 -42.67 5.28
CA ALA A 4 0.30 -42.12 6.21
C ALA A 4 1.75 -42.29 5.70
N LEU A 5 2.04 -43.42 5.04
CA LEU A 5 3.34 -43.65 4.39
C LEU A 5 3.56 -42.69 3.21
N ILE A 6 2.50 -42.40 2.44
CA ILE A 6 2.52 -41.38 1.37
C ILE A 6 2.89 -40.00 1.96
N PHE A 7 2.17 -39.57 3.00
CA PHE A 7 2.44 -38.30 3.67
C PHE A 7 3.87 -38.22 4.22
N LEU A 8 4.34 -39.28 4.89
CA LEU A 8 5.69 -39.35 5.44
C LEU A 8 6.77 -39.24 4.35
N ILE A 9 6.61 -39.93 3.22
CA ILE A 9 7.55 -39.87 2.08
C ILE A 9 7.56 -38.48 1.43
N ILE A 10 6.41 -37.82 1.29
CA ILE A 10 6.32 -36.46 0.76
C ILE A 10 7.05 -35.48 1.69
N VAL A 11 6.80 -35.57 3.01
CA VAL A 11 7.50 -34.74 4.01
C VAL A 11 9.01 -35.00 4.01
N PHE A 12 9.45 -36.27 3.93
CA PHE A 12 10.88 -36.61 3.88
C PHE A 12 11.56 -36.09 2.60
N ALA A 13 10.87 -36.16 1.46
CA ALA A 13 11.36 -35.60 0.20
C ALA A 13 11.51 -34.07 0.28
N LEU A 14 10.51 -33.36 0.81
CA LEU A 14 10.55 -31.91 1.01
C LEU A 14 11.68 -31.49 1.97
N LEU A 15 11.92 -32.24 3.04
CA LEU A 15 12.99 -31.95 4.01
C LEU A 15 14.40 -32.16 3.43
N PHE A 16 14.60 -33.15 2.56
CA PHE A 16 15.92 -33.43 1.96
C PHE A 16 16.21 -32.69 0.65
N TYR A 17 15.21 -32.07 0.00
CA TYR A 17 15.41 -31.28 -1.23
C TYR A 17 15.88 -29.84 -0.98
N GLY A 18 16.23 -29.48 0.26
CA GLY A 18 16.76 -28.16 0.66
C GLY A 18 18.10 -27.74 0.01
N ARG A 19 18.67 -28.57 -0.87
CA ARG A 19 19.58 -28.15 -1.94
C ARG A 19 18.88 -28.41 -3.27
N SER A 20 18.25 -27.39 -3.83
CA SER A 20 17.74 -27.44 -5.21
C SER A 20 18.88 -27.75 -6.17
N ALA A 21 18.61 -28.58 -7.18
CA ALA A 21 19.54 -28.73 -8.29
C ALA A 21 19.59 -27.41 -9.06
N ASP A 22 20.77 -26.90 -9.41
CA ASP A 22 20.88 -25.65 -10.18
C ASP A 22 20.38 -25.89 -11.61
N TYR A 23 19.12 -25.55 -11.89
CA TYR A 23 18.56 -25.64 -13.24
C TYR A 23 19.02 -24.45 -14.05
N THR A 24 19.01 -23.25 -13.47
CA THR A 24 19.44 -21.99 -14.11
C THR A 24 20.89 -22.06 -14.59
N GLY A 25 21.82 -22.52 -13.74
CA GLY A 25 23.22 -22.72 -14.08
C GLY A 25 23.36 -23.65 -15.30
N ARG A 26 22.72 -24.82 -15.26
CA ARG A 26 22.68 -25.74 -16.41
C ARG A 26 22.07 -25.13 -17.68
N TRP A 27 21.13 -24.19 -17.59
CA TRP A 27 20.64 -23.47 -18.78
C TRP A 27 21.69 -22.49 -19.33
N LEU A 28 22.42 -21.79 -18.47
CA LEU A 28 23.54 -20.92 -18.88
C LEU A 28 24.69 -21.75 -19.48
N ASP A 29 25.07 -22.86 -18.87
CA ASP A 29 26.13 -23.77 -19.36
C ASP A 29 25.82 -24.34 -20.76
N ASN A 30 24.55 -24.66 -21.04
CA ASN A 30 24.13 -25.26 -22.32
C ASN A 30 23.83 -24.24 -23.44
N TYR A 31 23.62 -22.96 -23.11
CA TYR A 31 23.12 -21.96 -24.06
C TYR A 31 23.87 -20.61 -24.04
N GLY A 32 24.94 -20.47 -23.25
CA GLY A 32 25.73 -19.24 -23.11
C GLY A 32 25.06 -18.18 -22.21
N ASP A 33 25.87 -17.37 -21.54
CA ASP A 33 25.39 -16.21 -20.74
C ASP A 33 25.47 -14.93 -21.60
N TYR A 34 24.34 -14.56 -22.20
CA TYR A 34 24.24 -13.37 -23.05
C TYR A 34 24.66 -12.10 -22.31
N THR A 35 24.52 -12.04 -20.99
CA THR A 35 24.87 -10.85 -20.19
C THR A 35 26.38 -10.64 -20.06
N ARG A 36 27.19 -11.68 -20.28
CA ARG A 36 28.67 -11.63 -20.28
C ARG A 36 29.25 -11.49 -21.68
N GLU A 37 28.52 -11.98 -22.68
CA GLU A 37 28.93 -12.06 -24.09
C GLU A 37 28.31 -10.91 -24.90
N GLU A 38 27.61 -11.21 -26.01
CA GLU A 38 27.01 -10.23 -26.94
C GLU A 38 26.16 -9.15 -26.24
N GLY A 39 25.40 -9.52 -25.22
CA GLY A 39 24.46 -8.66 -24.51
C GLY A 39 25.06 -7.75 -23.44
N LYS A 40 26.37 -7.82 -23.19
CA LYS A 40 27.05 -7.01 -22.14
C LYS A 40 26.79 -5.50 -22.25
N ASN A 41 26.63 -5.01 -23.48
CA ASN A 41 26.36 -3.60 -23.78
C ASN A 41 24.91 -3.37 -24.31
N ASP A 42 24.07 -4.40 -24.35
CA ASP A 42 22.69 -4.31 -24.84
C ASP A 42 21.82 -3.59 -23.78
N TYR A 43 21.39 -2.35 -24.08
CA TYR A 43 20.62 -1.54 -23.14
C TYR A 43 19.32 -2.22 -22.69
N ARG A 44 18.77 -3.13 -23.52
CA ARG A 44 17.55 -3.88 -23.26
C ARG A 44 17.75 -4.92 -22.17
N VAL A 45 18.97 -5.46 -22.02
CA VAL A 45 19.33 -6.33 -20.88
C VAL A 45 19.30 -5.53 -19.58
N LYS A 46 19.90 -4.33 -19.55
CA LYS A 46 19.87 -3.44 -18.38
C LYS A 46 18.44 -3.03 -18.01
N ARG A 47 17.60 -2.70 -18.99
CA ARG A 47 16.18 -2.41 -18.76
C ARG A 47 15.43 -3.66 -18.27
N ALA A 48 15.63 -4.83 -18.86
CA ALA A 48 15.03 -6.08 -18.43
C ALA A 48 15.32 -6.44 -16.97
N PHE A 49 16.58 -6.32 -16.50
CA PHE A 49 16.89 -6.50 -15.08
C PHE A 49 16.22 -5.43 -14.20
N THR A 50 16.12 -4.18 -14.66
CA THR A 50 15.45 -3.10 -13.92
C THR A 50 13.94 -3.34 -13.79
N VAL A 51 13.29 -3.76 -14.87
CA VAL A 51 11.85 -4.14 -14.90
C VAL A 51 11.63 -5.37 -14.02
N PHE A 52 12.46 -6.40 -14.14
CA PHE A 52 12.39 -7.61 -13.33
C PHE A 52 12.50 -7.32 -11.82
N GLU A 53 13.52 -6.56 -11.38
CA GLU A 53 13.66 -6.19 -9.97
C GLU A 53 12.51 -5.31 -9.46
N ARG A 54 11.81 -4.59 -10.35
CA ARG A 54 10.62 -3.80 -9.99
C ARG A 54 9.39 -4.69 -9.82
N VAL A 55 9.09 -5.59 -10.78
CA VAL A 55 7.95 -6.52 -10.67
C VAL A 55 8.17 -7.57 -9.57
N LYS A 56 9.40 -8.05 -9.35
CA LYS A 56 9.74 -8.98 -8.25
C LYS A 56 9.54 -8.38 -6.86
N LYS A 57 9.54 -7.05 -6.70
CA LYS A 57 9.17 -6.40 -5.43
C LYS A 57 7.66 -6.46 -5.20
N SER A 58 6.87 -6.17 -6.22
CA SER A 58 5.41 -6.18 -6.14
C SER A 58 4.78 -7.58 -6.14
N ALA A 59 5.43 -8.58 -6.73
CA ALA A 59 4.95 -9.96 -6.78
C ALA A 59 4.88 -10.63 -5.39
N ASP A 60 3.95 -11.59 -5.27
CA ASP A 60 3.78 -12.41 -4.06
C ASP A 60 5.00 -13.31 -3.82
N LYS A 61 5.42 -13.40 -2.56
CA LYS A 61 6.69 -14.05 -2.16
C LYS A 61 6.46 -15.19 -1.17
N GLU A 62 5.36 -15.92 -1.33
CA GLU A 62 5.05 -17.13 -0.55
C GLU A 62 5.91 -18.35 -0.95
N THR A 63 6.88 -18.15 -1.84
CA THR A 63 7.80 -19.15 -2.37
C THR A 63 9.00 -19.34 -1.44
N ALA A 64 9.39 -20.58 -1.20
CA ALA A 64 10.66 -20.90 -0.52
C ALA A 64 11.90 -20.66 -1.40
N VAL A 65 11.70 -20.09 -2.59
CA VAL A 65 12.69 -19.97 -3.67
C VAL A 65 12.74 -18.51 -4.13
N LEU A 66 13.95 -17.98 -4.29
CA LEU A 66 14.22 -16.59 -4.67
C LEU A 66 14.25 -16.42 -6.20
N PRO A 67 13.38 -15.60 -6.82
CA PRO A 67 13.39 -15.42 -8.26
C PRO A 67 14.66 -14.71 -8.77
N ARG A 68 15.27 -15.25 -9.83
CA ARG A 68 16.47 -14.71 -10.49
C ARG A 68 16.29 -14.69 -12.02
N LEU A 69 16.52 -13.53 -12.66
CA LEU A 69 16.53 -13.41 -14.11
C LEU A 69 17.86 -13.92 -14.70
N ALA A 70 17.79 -14.67 -15.78
CA ALA A 70 18.94 -15.08 -16.59
C ALA A 70 18.63 -14.88 -18.08
N VAL A 71 19.63 -14.44 -18.86
CA VAL A 71 19.50 -14.23 -20.31
C VAL A 71 20.45 -15.18 -21.03
N ILE A 72 19.90 -16.19 -21.71
CA ILE A 72 20.70 -17.16 -22.48
C ILE A 72 21.02 -16.65 -23.88
N ALA A 73 22.19 -16.96 -24.44
CA ALA A 73 22.59 -16.49 -25.77
C ALA A 73 21.83 -17.17 -26.94
N SER A 74 21.05 -18.22 -26.66
CA SER A 74 20.22 -18.94 -27.64
C SER A 74 19.24 -18.02 -28.39
N ARG A 75 19.54 -17.69 -29.66
CA ARG A 75 18.65 -16.95 -30.58
C ARG A 75 17.51 -17.80 -31.18
N LYS A 76 17.14 -18.93 -30.56
CA LYS A 76 15.97 -19.72 -30.95
C LYS A 76 14.68 -18.98 -30.57
N LYS A 77 13.62 -19.11 -31.39
CA LYS A 77 12.28 -18.64 -31.00
C LYS A 77 11.74 -19.54 -29.87
N SER A 78 11.50 -18.94 -28.71
CA SER A 78 10.86 -19.55 -27.55
C SER A 78 10.18 -18.46 -26.73
N CYS A 79 9.17 -18.82 -25.94
CA CYS A 79 8.73 -17.94 -24.86
C CYS A 79 9.79 -17.86 -23.74
N PRO A 80 9.67 -16.88 -22.84
CA PRO A 80 10.18 -16.96 -21.48
C PRO A 80 9.86 -18.30 -20.81
N LEU A 81 10.68 -18.69 -19.83
CA LEU A 81 10.48 -19.92 -19.07
C LEU A 81 10.97 -19.77 -17.63
N VAL A 82 10.08 -20.00 -16.68
CA VAL A 82 10.43 -20.14 -15.26
C VAL A 82 10.71 -21.58 -14.83
N LEU A 83 11.68 -21.73 -13.91
CA LEU A 83 12.28 -22.98 -13.45
C LEU A 83 12.03 -23.21 -11.94
N PRO A 84 12.08 -24.47 -11.45
CA PRO A 84 11.83 -24.79 -10.03
C PRO A 84 12.78 -24.10 -9.05
N ASP A 85 14.00 -23.78 -9.47
CA ASP A 85 15.02 -23.08 -8.68
C ASP A 85 14.90 -21.55 -8.75
N GLY A 86 13.76 -21.03 -9.21
CA GLY A 86 13.48 -19.59 -9.31
C GLY A 86 14.14 -18.91 -10.51
N GLY A 87 14.83 -19.66 -11.37
CA GLY A 87 15.36 -19.14 -12.63
C GLY A 87 14.26 -18.73 -13.59
N ILE A 88 14.23 -17.46 -13.98
CA ILE A 88 13.40 -16.95 -15.06
C ILE A 88 14.32 -16.74 -16.26
N ILE A 89 14.15 -17.57 -17.28
CA ILE A 89 14.98 -17.60 -18.48
C ILE A 89 14.31 -16.76 -19.57
N ILE A 90 15.04 -15.80 -20.12
CA ILE A 90 14.72 -15.11 -21.38
C ILE A 90 15.91 -15.18 -22.34
N ASN A 91 15.75 -14.68 -23.56
CA ASN A 91 16.80 -14.66 -24.58
C ASN A 91 16.73 -13.38 -25.43
N PRO A 92 17.71 -13.13 -26.34
CA PRO A 92 17.71 -11.94 -27.21
C PRO A 92 16.41 -11.79 -28.01
N VAL A 93 15.83 -12.89 -28.50
CA VAL A 93 14.56 -12.86 -29.26
C VAL A 93 13.40 -12.33 -28.41
N THR A 94 13.38 -12.62 -27.10
CA THR A 94 12.41 -12.02 -26.16
C THR A 94 12.59 -10.51 -26.07
N LEU A 95 13.83 -10.02 -26.01
CA LEU A 95 14.15 -8.58 -26.00
C LEU A 95 13.82 -7.93 -27.35
N ASP A 96 14.10 -8.61 -28.46
CA ASP A 96 13.77 -8.17 -29.82
C ASP A 96 12.24 -8.02 -30.01
N ILE A 97 11.42 -8.87 -29.38
CA ILE A 97 9.96 -8.80 -29.42
C ILE A 97 9.41 -7.70 -28.49
N CYS A 98 10.00 -7.51 -27.31
CA CYS A 98 9.55 -6.46 -26.41
C CYS A 98 9.90 -5.06 -26.94
N TYR A 99 11.11 -4.86 -27.46
CA TYR A 99 11.58 -3.58 -27.98
C TYR A 99 11.49 -3.46 -29.51
N ASP A 100 10.46 -4.05 -30.12
CA ASP A 100 10.21 -3.95 -31.57
C ASP A 100 9.51 -2.64 -32.00
N SER A 101 9.09 -1.84 -31.01
CA SER A 101 8.56 -0.48 -31.18
C SER A 101 9.57 0.58 -30.76
N GLU A 102 9.53 1.75 -31.38
CA GLU A 102 10.49 2.86 -31.16
C GLU A 102 10.45 3.46 -29.74
N ALA A 103 9.46 3.13 -28.91
CA ALA A 103 9.31 3.59 -27.53
C ALA A 103 9.86 2.56 -26.51
N PRO A 104 10.98 2.81 -25.83
CA PRO A 104 11.53 1.88 -24.83
C PRO A 104 10.58 1.59 -23.65
N GLU A 105 9.72 2.53 -23.30
CA GLU A 105 8.76 2.42 -22.20
C GLU A 105 7.67 1.38 -22.50
N GLU A 106 7.32 1.19 -23.77
CA GLU A 106 6.41 0.14 -24.23
C GLU A 106 7.06 -1.25 -24.09
N GLY A 107 8.35 -1.37 -24.44
CA GLY A 107 9.12 -2.60 -24.20
C GLY A 107 9.24 -2.97 -22.72
N ASP A 108 9.34 -1.97 -21.83
CA ASP A 108 9.30 -2.19 -20.39
C ASP A 108 7.94 -2.67 -19.90
N ARG A 109 6.81 -2.13 -20.40
CA ARG A 109 5.46 -2.64 -20.09
C ARG A 109 5.33 -4.11 -20.50
N ARG A 110 5.76 -4.45 -21.72
CA ARG A 110 5.73 -5.81 -22.29
C ARG A 110 6.56 -6.79 -21.45
N LEU A 111 7.77 -6.40 -21.04
CA LEU A 111 8.58 -7.20 -20.11
C LEU A 111 7.98 -7.29 -18.71
N ALA A 112 7.31 -6.24 -18.22
CA ALA A 112 6.66 -6.28 -16.92
C ALA A 112 5.51 -7.29 -16.88
N PHE A 113 4.71 -7.36 -17.95
CA PHE A 113 3.68 -8.39 -18.11
C PHE A 113 4.28 -9.80 -18.16
N ILE A 114 5.35 -10.02 -18.95
CA ILE A 114 6.09 -11.29 -19.01
C ILE A 114 6.59 -11.69 -17.62
N PHE A 115 7.36 -10.85 -16.94
CA PHE A 115 7.92 -11.20 -15.64
C PHE A 115 6.84 -11.38 -14.58
N GLY A 116 5.73 -10.64 -14.66
CA GLY A 116 4.56 -10.87 -13.82
C GLY A 116 3.98 -12.27 -14.01
N HIS A 117 3.82 -12.72 -15.25
CA HIS A 117 3.32 -14.07 -15.58
C HIS A 117 4.26 -15.17 -15.04
N GLU A 118 5.57 -15.06 -15.30
CA GLU A 118 6.57 -16.01 -14.79
C GLU A 118 6.62 -16.04 -13.24
N LEU A 119 6.53 -14.87 -12.59
CA LEU A 119 6.47 -14.76 -11.13
C LEU A 119 5.16 -15.33 -10.56
N ALA A 120 4.05 -15.26 -11.29
CA ALA A 120 2.79 -15.87 -10.88
C ALA A 120 2.85 -17.41 -10.89
N HIS A 121 3.54 -18.03 -11.84
CA HIS A 121 3.80 -19.47 -11.83
C HIS A 121 4.65 -19.92 -10.62
N LEU A 122 5.64 -19.12 -10.21
CA LEU A 122 6.37 -19.35 -8.96
C LEU A 122 5.45 -19.20 -7.74
N ALA A 123 4.69 -18.10 -7.64
CA ALA A 123 3.78 -17.84 -6.51
C ALA A 123 2.69 -18.92 -6.36
N ASN A 124 2.15 -19.43 -7.47
CA ASN A 124 1.21 -20.56 -7.50
C ASN A 124 1.87 -21.92 -7.15
N LYS A 125 3.21 -21.96 -7.02
CA LYS A 125 4.03 -23.14 -6.75
C LYS A 125 3.82 -24.26 -7.77
N ASP A 126 3.66 -23.87 -9.03
CA ASP A 126 3.30 -24.77 -10.14
C ASP A 126 4.31 -25.92 -10.37
N PHE A 127 5.52 -25.80 -9.81
CA PHE A 127 6.61 -26.77 -9.93
C PHE A 127 6.56 -27.92 -8.92
N ILE A 128 5.83 -27.81 -7.80
CA ILE A 128 5.79 -28.84 -6.74
C ILE A 128 5.48 -30.24 -7.31
N TYR A 129 4.60 -30.31 -8.31
CA TYR A 129 4.26 -31.57 -8.98
C TYR A 129 5.43 -32.17 -9.76
N GLU A 130 6.19 -31.38 -10.54
CA GLU A 130 7.34 -31.92 -11.29
C GLU A 130 8.54 -32.20 -10.38
N GLU A 131 8.73 -31.43 -9.30
CA GLU A 131 9.72 -31.74 -8.26
C GLU A 131 9.40 -33.06 -7.54
N ALA A 132 8.15 -33.24 -7.08
CA ALA A 132 7.69 -34.48 -6.47
C ALA A 132 7.81 -35.67 -7.44
N LYS A 133 7.51 -35.46 -8.73
CA LYS A 133 7.61 -36.45 -9.80
C LYS A 133 9.06 -36.78 -10.17
N GLU A 134 9.99 -35.83 -10.08
CA GLU A 134 11.43 -36.12 -10.22
C GLU A 134 12.01 -36.82 -8.99
N ALA A 135 11.59 -36.45 -7.78
CA ALA A 135 11.90 -37.20 -6.56
C ALA A 135 11.36 -38.64 -6.65
N LEU A 136 10.12 -38.86 -7.11
CA LEU A 136 9.56 -40.19 -7.35
C LEU A 136 10.32 -40.96 -8.43
N LYS A 137 10.77 -40.33 -9.52
CA LYS A 137 11.63 -40.98 -10.54
C LYS A 137 12.94 -41.48 -9.94
N ARG A 138 13.56 -40.73 -9.04
CA ARG A 138 14.87 -41.04 -8.43
C ARG A 138 14.76 -42.05 -7.28
N TYR A 139 13.77 -41.92 -6.41
CA TYR A 139 13.68 -42.66 -5.15
C TYR A 139 12.58 -43.74 -5.07
N SER A 140 11.61 -43.79 -5.99
CA SER A 140 10.56 -44.81 -6.01
C SER A 140 10.64 -45.75 -7.23
N ARG A 141 10.48 -47.05 -6.99
CA ARG A 141 10.55 -48.10 -8.02
C ARG A 141 9.26 -48.93 -8.10
N GLY A 142 9.03 -49.57 -9.24
CA GLY A 142 7.99 -50.59 -9.41
C GLY A 142 6.55 -50.10 -9.26
N LYS A 143 5.68 -50.98 -8.75
CA LYS A 143 4.22 -50.76 -8.67
C LYS A 143 3.83 -49.57 -7.79
N ILE A 144 4.57 -49.33 -6.70
CA ILE A 144 4.35 -48.20 -5.78
C ILE A 144 4.44 -46.87 -6.55
N ARG A 145 5.48 -46.68 -7.39
CA ARG A 145 5.62 -45.47 -8.21
C ARG A 145 4.42 -45.26 -9.14
N LYS A 146 3.88 -46.33 -9.75
CA LYS A 146 2.68 -46.25 -10.62
C LYS A 146 1.35 -46.04 -9.87
N GLU A 147 1.31 -46.25 -8.55
CA GLU A 147 0.18 -45.84 -7.71
C GLU A 147 0.34 -44.35 -7.33
N LEU A 148 1.53 -43.93 -6.89
CA LEU A 148 1.83 -42.54 -6.51
C LEU A 148 1.73 -41.54 -7.68
N GLU A 149 2.17 -41.93 -8.89
CA GLU A 149 2.05 -41.10 -10.10
C GLU A 149 0.59 -40.85 -10.53
N LYS A 150 -0.38 -41.63 -10.03
CA LYS A 150 -1.83 -41.42 -10.27
C LYS A 150 -2.46 -40.49 -9.25
N ASP A 151 -2.15 -40.68 -7.97
CA ASP A 151 -2.75 -39.91 -6.86
C ASP A 151 -2.30 -38.42 -6.83
N LEU A 152 -1.30 -38.04 -7.62
CA LEU A 152 -0.76 -36.67 -7.70
C LEU A 152 -1.34 -35.81 -8.85
N ILE A 153 -2.35 -36.30 -9.57
CA ILE A 153 -3.00 -35.65 -10.74
C ILE A 153 -4.46 -35.30 -10.34
N PRO A 154 -5.09 -34.15 -10.73
CA PRO A 154 -4.77 -33.26 -11.85
C PRO A 154 -4.79 -31.72 -11.61
N ARG A 155 -4.14 -30.97 -12.51
CA ARG A 155 -4.77 -29.86 -13.27
C ARG A 155 -4.00 -29.60 -14.56
N GLU A 156 -4.71 -29.25 -15.63
CA GLU A 156 -4.10 -29.09 -16.96
C GLU A 156 -3.17 -27.88 -17.02
N ALA A 157 -2.14 -27.92 -17.89
CA ALA A 157 -1.30 -26.75 -18.18
C ALA A 157 -2.14 -25.53 -18.61
N ARG A 158 -3.24 -25.78 -19.35
CA ARG A 158 -4.30 -24.81 -19.68
C ARG A 158 -4.76 -24.00 -18.46
N THR A 159 -5.02 -24.66 -17.34
CA THR A 159 -5.52 -24.03 -16.11
C THR A 159 -4.46 -23.15 -15.45
N LYS A 160 -3.17 -23.56 -15.51
CA LYS A 160 -2.06 -22.82 -14.93
C LYS A 160 -1.84 -21.48 -15.64
N GLU A 161 -1.75 -21.52 -16.96
CA GLU A 161 -1.59 -20.35 -17.84
C GLU A 161 -2.70 -19.32 -17.60
N LEU A 162 -3.97 -19.79 -17.55
CA LEU A 162 -5.14 -18.94 -17.27
C LEU A 162 -5.07 -18.24 -15.91
N PHE A 163 -4.50 -18.87 -14.87
CA PHE A 163 -4.35 -18.22 -13.55
C PHE A 163 -3.09 -17.37 -13.42
N ALA A 164 -2.02 -17.68 -14.16
CA ALA A 164 -0.79 -16.88 -14.15
C ALA A 164 -0.98 -15.53 -14.86
N ASP A 165 -1.66 -15.52 -16.00
CA ASP A 165 -1.94 -14.32 -16.81
C ASP A 165 -2.50 -13.10 -16.03
N PRO A 166 -3.65 -13.18 -15.34
CA PRO A 166 -4.21 -12.04 -14.64
C PRO A 166 -3.42 -11.69 -13.37
N ARG A 167 -2.79 -12.67 -12.70
CA ARG A 167 -1.95 -12.41 -11.52
C ARG A 167 -0.68 -11.66 -11.95
N GLY A 168 -0.11 -12.00 -13.11
CA GLY A 168 1.00 -11.28 -13.72
C GLY A 168 0.64 -9.87 -14.18
N ALA A 169 -0.54 -9.69 -14.79
CA ALA A 169 -1.07 -8.36 -15.10
C ALA A 169 -1.22 -7.50 -13.82
N ILE A 170 -1.72 -8.09 -12.73
CA ILE A 170 -1.82 -7.41 -11.42
C ILE A 170 -0.44 -7.08 -10.84
N PHE A 171 0.53 -8.00 -10.88
CA PHE A 171 1.90 -7.72 -10.41
C PHE A 171 2.58 -6.61 -11.20
N ALA A 172 2.38 -6.55 -12.51
CA ALA A 172 2.92 -5.49 -13.37
C ALA A 172 2.23 -4.13 -13.11
N ALA A 173 0.92 -4.13 -12.84
CA ALA A 173 0.19 -2.94 -12.41
C ALA A 173 0.63 -2.47 -11.01
N MET A 174 0.81 -3.38 -10.05
CA MET A 174 1.35 -3.10 -8.70
C MET A 174 2.82 -2.66 -8.72
N ALA A 175 3.56 -2.96 -9.79
CA ALA A 175 4.88 -2.39 -10.04
C ALA A 175 4.82 -0.97 -10.62
N GLY A 176 3.65 -0.51 -11.06
CA GLY A 176 3.43 0.80 -11.69
C GLY A 176 3.72 0.82 -13.19
N TYR A 177 3.34 -0.24 -13.91
CA TYR A 177 3.29 -0.28 -15.37
C TYR A 177 1.84 -0.26 -15.87
N GLU A 178 1.59 0.48 -16.95
CA GLU A 178 0.27 0.57 -17.58
C GLU A 178 -0.01 -0.68 -18.42
N ILE A 179 -0.94 -1.53 -17.97
CA ILE A 179 -1.24 -2.81 -18.65
C ILE A 179 -2.40 -2.67 -19.64
N GLY A 180 -3.19 -1.60 -19.56
CA GLY A 180 -4.28 -1.30 -20.49
C GLY A 180 -3.87 -1.33 -21.98
N PRO A 181 -2.78 -0.65 -22.39
CA PRO A 181 -2.30 -0.66 -23.77
C PRO A 181 -1.92 -2.06 -24.31
N LEU A 182 -1.50 -2.98 -23.44
CA LEU A 182 -1.14 -4.35 -23.82
C LEU A 182 -2.36 -5.25 -24.09
N LEU A 183 -3.56 -4.77 -23.70
CA LEU A 183 -4.82 -5.52 -23.65
C LEU A 183 -5.89 -4.90 -24.57
N ASP A 184 -5.48 -4.45 -25.75
CA ASP A 184 -6.42 -4.16 -26.82
C ASP A 184 -7.05 -5.46 -27.37
N LYS A 185 -8.33 -5.43 -27.78
CA LYS A 185 -9.02 -6.62 -28.30
C LYS A 185 -8.40 -7.13 -29.61
N ASP A 186 -8.07 -6.19 -30.49
CA ASP A 186 -7.72 -6.44 -31.87
C ASP A 186 -6.19 -6.38 -32.11
N ASN A 187 -5.42 -5.75 -31.20
CA ASN A 187 -3.95 -5.69 -31.21
C ASN A 187 -3.28 -5.84 -29.82
N ASN A 188 -3.64 -6.86 -29.03
CA ASN A 188 -2.95 -7.16 -27.76
C ASN A 188 -1.54 -7.77 -27.92
N PHE A 189 -0.71 -7.56 -26.90
CA PHE A 189 0.65 -8.10 -26.82
C PHE A 189 0.71 -9.64 -26.82
N LEU A 190 -0.31 -10.32 -26.28
CA LEU A 190 -0.38 -11.79 -26.31
C LEU A 190 -0.43 -12.35 -27.75
N ARG A 191 -1.19 -11.70 -28.64
CA ARG A 191 -1.23 -12.06 -30.07
C ARG A 191 0.12 -11.79 -30.74
N HIS A 192 0.69 -10.62 -30.50
CA HIS A 192 2.00 -10.24 -31.04
C HIS A 192 3.11 -11.23 -30.61
N LEU A 193 3.16 -11.60 -29.33
CA LEU A 193 4.10 -12.58 -28.78
C LEU A 193 3.94 -13.96 -29.44
N ALA A 194 2.70 -14.42 -29.66
CA ALA A 194 2.40 -15.66 -30.35
C ALA A 194 2.90 -15.68 -31.81
N GLU A 195 2.58 -14.63 -32.56
CA GLU A 195 2.99 -14.49 -33.97
C GLU A 195 4.51 -14.44 -34.11
N LYS A 196 5.20 -13.67 -33.26
CA LYS A 196 6.65 -13.51 -33.31
C LYS A 196 7.39 -14.77 -32.85
N THR A 197 6.94 -15.44 -31.78
CA THR A 197 7.54 -16.71 -31.32
C THR A 197 7.20 -17.90 -32.23
N GLY A 198 6.12 -17.83 -33.00
CA GLY A 198 5.63 -18.95 -33.80
C GLY A 198 4.97 -20.06 -32.98
N ILE A 199 4.72 -19.83 -31.69
CA ILE A 199 3.99 -20.77 -30.83
C ILE A 199 2.52 -20.75 -31.24
N LYS A 200 2.06 -21.87 -31.81
CA LYS A 200 0.65 -22.09 -32.10
C LYS A 200 -0.16 -22.24 -30.81
N TYR A 201 -0.60 -21.13 -30.24
CA TYR A 201 -1.78 -21.04 -29.37
C TYR A 201 -3.08 -21.23 -30.18
N ALA A 202 -3.02 -22.06 -31.23
CA ALA A 202 -4.01 -22.14 -32.30
C ALA A 202 -5.07 -23.20 -31.96
N ASP A 203 -6.28 -22.69 -31.74
CA ASP A 203 -7.53 -23.40 -31.47
C ASP A 203 -7.56 -24.37 -30.28
N ASP A 204 -8.78 -24.63 -29.81
CA ASP A 204 -9.03 -25.61 -28.74
C ASP A 204 -8.63 -27.04 -29.14
N SER A 205 -8.50 -27.30 -30.45
CA SER A 205 -8.20 -28.57 -31.10
C SER A 205 -6.78 -29.12 -30.84
N HIS A 206 -5.83 -28.30 -30.36
CA HIS A 206 -4.45 -28.74 -30.08
C HIS A 206 -4.04 -28.71 -28.59
N GLY A 207 -5.03 -28.79 -27.71
CA GLY A 207 -4.99 -29.74 -26.58
C GLY A 207 -4.06 -29.48 -25.38
N LYS A 208 -3.20 -28.44 -25.35
CA LYS A 208 -2.29 -28.19 -24.21
C LYS A 208 -2.33 -26.80 -23.58
N HIS A 209 -2.65 -25.76 -24.36
CA HIS A 209 -2.79 -24.39 -23.86
C HIS A 209 -4.20 -23.85 -24.18
N PRO A 210 -4.64 -22.74 -23.55
CA PRO A 210 -5.89 -22.06 -23.92
C PRO A 210 -5.66 -21.20 -25.16
N SER A 211 -6.71 -20.93 -25.94
CA SER A 211 -6.62 -19.98 -27.05
C SER A 211 -6.38 -18.56 -26.56
N LEU A 212 -5.72 -17.73 -27.38
CA LEU A 212 -5.38 -16.34 -27.04
C LEU A 212 -6.60 -15.51 -26.63
N LEU A 213 -7.74 -15.71 -27.30
CA LEU A 213 -8.99 -15.03 -26.98
C LEU A 213 -9.51 -15.39 -25.58
N LYS A 214 -9.37 -16.65 -25.15
CA LYS A 214 -9.75 -17.09 -23.79
C LYS A 214 -8.82 -16.52 -22.73
N ARG A 215 -7.50 -16.47 -22.99
CA ARG A 215 -6.53 -15.80 -22.12
C ARG A 215 -6.87 -14.31 -21.96
N TYR A 216 -7.07 -13.62 -23.08
CA TYR A 216 -7.42 -12.21 -23.14
C TYR A 216 -8.70 -11.87 -22.35
N GLU A 217 -9.83 -12.53 -22.65
CA GLU A 217 -11.09 -12.22 -21.95
C GLU A 217 -11.03 -12.62 -20.46
N PHE A 218 -10.22 -13.62 -20.07
CA PHE A 218 -10.01 -13.95 -18.66
C PHE A 218 -9.19 -12.91 -17.90
N ILE A 219 -8.12 -12.37 -18.50
CA ILE A 219 -7.38 -11.21 -17.96
C ILE A 219 -8.32 -10.02 -17.81
N ARG A 220 -9.07 -9.70 -18.86
CA ARG A 220 -9.98 -8.57 -18.92
C ARG A 220 -11.11 -8.68 -17.89
N ALA A 221 -11.68 -9.87 -17.70
CA ALA A 221 -12.68 -10.13 -16.67
C ALA A 221 -12.08 -10.00 -15.25
N ARG A 222 -10.88 -10.54 -15.00
CA ARG A 222 -10.25 -10.42 -13.68
C ARG A 222 -9.84 -8.99 -13.36
N LEU A 223 -9.25 -8.24 -14.30
CA LEU A 223 -8.96 -6.81 -14.12
C LEU A 223 -10.24 -5.99 -13.94
N ARG A 224 -11.32 -6.30 -14.67
CA ARG A 224 -12.63 -5.68 -14.44
C ARG A 224 -13.12 -5.92 -13.00
N SER A 225 -13.01 -7.15 -12.48
CA SER A 225 -13.41 -7.46 -11.09
C SER A 225 -12.59 -6.70 -10.01
N VAL A 226 -11.40 -6.21 -10.34
CA VAL A 226 -10.60 -5.29 -9.49
C VAL A 226 -11.10 -3.85 -9.66
N ILE A 227 -11.33 -3.40 -10.91
CA ILE A 227 -11.85 -2.06 -11.23
C ILE A 227 -13.22 -1.83 -10.56
N GLU A 228 -14.10 -2.84 -10.58
CA GLU A 228 -15.42 -2.84 -9.91
C GLU A 228 -15.32 -2.72 -8.38
N GLN A 229 -14.17 -3.06 -7.79
CA GLN A 229 -13.87 -2.94 -6.36
C GLN A 229 -13.08 -1.68 -5.99
N LEU A 230 -12.65 -0.84 -6.94
CA LEU A 230 -11.93 0.41 -6.64
C LEU A 230 -12.71 1.38 -5.74
N ASP A 231 -14.04 1.28 -5.72
CA ASP A 231 -14.87 2.08 -4.82
C ASP A 231 -14.73 1.66 -3.35
N LEU A 232 -14.29 0.43 -3.04
CA LEU A 232 -13.81 0.06 -1.71
C LEU A 232 -12.56 0.89 -1.35
N PHE A 233 -11.53 0.90 -2.20
CA PHE A 233 -10.31 1.67 -1.91
C PHE A 233 -10.62 3.17 -1.68
N LYS A 234 -11.49 3.77 -2.50
CA LYS A 234 -11.95 5.16 -2.32
C LYS A 234 -12.70 5.35 -1.00
N ALA A 235 -13.66 4.46 -0.68
CA ALA A 235 -14.40 4.51 0.57
C ALA A 235 -13.47 4.36 1.79
N GLY A 236 -12.49 3.47 1.74
CA GLY A 236 -11.47 3.31 2.78
C GLY A 236 -10.65 4.59 3.02
N VAL A 237 -10.24 5.29 1.94
CA VAL A 237 -9.53 6.57 2.04
C VAL A 237 -10.41 7.61 2.72
N LEU A 238 -11.67 7.75 2.29
CA LEU A 238 -12.61 8.69 2.91
C LEU A 238 -12.86 8.37 4.40
N LEU A 239 -13.07 7.08 4.74
CA LEU A 239 -13.26 6.62 6.12
C LEU A 239 -12.04 6.94 7.01
N LEU A 240 -10.84 6.70 6.52
CA LEU A 240 -9.58 7.06 7.21
C LEU A 240 -9.45 8.57 7.42
N GLN A 241 -9.78 9.40 6.42
CA GLN A 241 -9.75 10.86 6.51
C GLN A 241 -10.77 11.44 7.52
N MET A 242 -11.92 10.77 7.66
CA MET A 242 -13.00 11.10 8.61
C MET A 242 -12.77 10.57 10.04
N GLY A 243 -11.67 9.86 10.31
CA GLY A 243 -11.43 9.26 11.63
C GLY A 243 -12.15 7.93 11.89
N LYS A 244 -12.85 7.37 10.89
CA LYS A 244 -13.53 6.06 10.95
C LYS A 244 -12.54 4.92 10.71
N TYR A 245 -11.54 4.81 11.59
CA TYR A 245 -10.37 3.95 11.39
C TYR A 245 -10.70 2.45 11.30
N ILE A 246 -11.64 1.97 12.12
CA ILE A 246 -12.04 0.54 12.13
C ILE A 246 -12.68 0.16 10.79
N ASP A 247 -13.68 0.93 10.37
CA ASP A 247 -14.41 0.78 9.12
C ASP A 247 -13.47 0.86 7.92
N GLY A 248 -12.63 1.90 7.87
CA GLY A 248 -11.64 2.10 6.81
C GLY A 248 -10.66 0.94 6.70
N ALA A 249 -10.15 0.43 7.83
CA ALA A 249 -9.25 -0.73 7.85
C ALA A 249 -9.92 -1.99 7.30
N ALA A 250 -11.20 -2.21 7.59
CA ALA A 250 -11.96 -3.35 7.08
C ALA A 250 -12.25 -3.24 5.58
N VAL A 251 -12.61 -2.04 5.11
CA VAL A 251 -12.82 -1.77 3.68
C VAL A 251 -11.53 -1.94 2.87
N PHE A 252 -10.39 -1.48 3.39
CA PHE A 252 -9.09 -1.74 2.75
C PHE A 252 -8.71 -3.22 2.76
N ARG A 253 -8.97 -3.97 3.85
CA ARG A 253 -8.78 -5.44 3.86
C ARG A 253 -9.64 -6.13 2.80
N ALA A 254 -10.91 -5.77 2.69
CA ALA A 254 -11.81 -6.33 1.67
C ALA A 254 -11.28 -6.07 0.24
N PHE A 255 -10.74 -4.87 -0.03
CA PHE A 255 -10.08 -4.56 -1.30
C PHE A 255 -8.77 -5.34 -1.51
N SER A 256 -7.99 -5.58 -0.45
CA SER A 256 -6.70 -6.31 -0.54
C SER A 256 -6.85 -7.74 -1.07
N ASN A 257 -8.02 -8.37 -0.90
CA ASN A 257 -8.37 -9.68 -1.47
C ASN A 257 -8.46 -9.70 -3.01
N SER A 258 -8.63 -8.55 -3.66
CA SER A 258 -8.58 -8.42 -5.11
C SER A 258 -7.33 -7.70 -5.61
N TYR A 259 -6.77 -6.78 -4.83
CA TYR A 259 -5.56 -6.04 -5.15
C TYR A 259 -4.67 -5.80 -3.90
N PRO A 260 -3.68 -6.67 -3.62
CA PRO A 260 -2.82 -6.57 -2.43
C PRO A 260 -1.69 -5.54 -2.61
N GLY A 261 -2.02 -4.31 -3.00
CA GLY A 261 -1.08 -3.22 -3.29
C GLY A 261 -0.40 -2.61 -2.05
N ARG A 262 0.76 -1.98 -2.24
CA ARG A 262 1.57 -1.41 -1.14
C ARG A 262 0.80 -0.31 -0.39
N GLU A 263 0.04 0.48 -1.12
CA GLU A 263 -0.81 1.56 -0.64
C GLU A 263 -2.01 1.04 0.16
N VAL A 264 -2.57 -0.12 -0.21
CA VAL A 264 -3.63 -0.76 0.57
C VAL A 264 -3.13 -1.15 1.95
N PHE A 265 -1.98 -1.83 2.04
CA PHE A 265 -1.39 -2.20 3.33
C PHE A 265 -0.90 -1.00 4.14
N ASN A 266 -0.33 0.03 3.50
CA ASN A 266 0.00 1.28 4.17
C ASN A 266 -1.27 1.91 4.79
N ASN A 267 -2.39 1.92 4.06
CA ASN A 267 -3.62 2.54 4.55
C ASN A 267 -4.32 1.70 5.64
N ILE A 268 -4.17 0.38 5.65
CA ILE A 268 -4.60 -0.45 6.80
C ILE A 268 -3.74 -0.13 8.03
N GLY A 269 -2.41 -0.07 7.87
CA GLY A 269 -1.49 0.30 8.96
C GLY A 269 -1.76 1.70 9.51
N ALA A 270 -2.10 2.65 8.64
CA ALA A 270 -2.51 4.01 8.96
C ALA A 270 -3.74 4.07 9.86
N CYS A 271 -4.79 3.30 9.55
CA CYS A 271 -5.97 3.19 10.40
C CYS A 271 -5.60 2.71 11.81
N TYR A 272 -4.81 1.64 11.92
CA TYR A 272 -4.41 1.11 13.23
C TYR A 272 -3.48 2.07 14.00
N LEU A 273 -2.59 2.80 13.33
CA LEU A 273 -1.74 3.82 13.95
C LEU A 273 -2.58 4.95 14.56
N ASN A 274 -3.55 5.47 13.80
CA ASN A 274 -4.44 6.52 14.29
C ASN A 274 -5.43 6.03 15.36
N LEU A 275 -5.86 4.76 15.29
CA LEU A 275 -6.69 4.14 16.34
C LEU A 275 -5.90 3.95 17.65
N ALA A 276 -4.62 3.57 17.57
CA ALA A 276 -3.74 3.56 18.75
C ALA A 276 -3.63 4.95 19.39
N LEU A 277 -3.42 6.00 18.58
CA LEU A 277 -3.39 7.40 19.05
C LEU A 277 -4.73 7.82 19.69
N ARG A 278 -5.88 7.38 19.14
CA ARG A 278 -7.20 7.61 19.74
C ARG A 278 -7.38 6.89 21.07
N TYR A 279 -6.92 5.64 21.22
CA TYR A 279 -6.98 4.93 22.50
C TYR A 279 -6.00 5.48 23.54
N LEU A 280 -4.80 5.90 23.13
CA LEU A 280 -3.83 6.58 23.99
C LEU A 280 -4.45 7.79 24.67
N ARG A 281 -5.09 8.69 23.88
CA ARG A 281 -5.91 9.81 24.37
C ARG A 281 -6.94 9.40 25.42
N LEU A 282 -7.67 8.31 25.17
CA LEU A 282 -8.89 8.00 25.92
C LEU A 282 -8.63 7.28 27.25
N LYS A 283 -7.47 6.62 27.37
CA LYS A 283 -7.17 5.71 28.49
C LYS A 283 -6.05 6.19 29.40
N PHE A 284 -5.04 6.87 28.85
CA PHE A 284 -3.95 7.39 29.64
C PHE A 284 -4.28 8.80 30.08
N SER A 285 -3.73 9.22 31.22
CA SER A 285 -3.66 10.64 31.52
C SER A 285 -2.98 11.30 30.34
N ASP A 286 -3.67 12.28 29.75
CA ASP A 286 -3.16 13.29 28.83
C ASP A 286 -1.64 13.14 28.63
N ASP A 287 -0.83 13.60 29.60
CA ASP A 287 0.63 13.71 29.64
C ASP A 287 1.56 12.55 29.17
N TYR A 288 1.18 11.56 28.39
CA TYR A 288 2.12 10.53 27.93
C TYR A 288 3.24 10.93 26.90
N PHE A 289 2.98 11.62 25.77
CA PHE A 289 3.95 11.73 24.65
C PHE A 289 4.17 13.15 24.06
N CYS A 290 5.41 13.67 24.09
CA CYS A 290 5.69 15.10 23.88
C CYS A 290 5.91 15.52 22.42
N PHE A 291 6.20 14.59 21.51
CA PHE A 291 6.66 14.90 20.16
C PHE A 291 5.65 14.55 19.08
N ARG A 292 5.62 15.38 18.04
CA ARG A 292 4.81 15.22 16.83
C ARG A 292 5.59 14.42 15.78
N LEU A 293 5.21 13.17 15.59
CA LEU A 293 5.81 12.29 14.58
C LEU A 293 5.36 12.69 13.19
N SER A 294 6.28 12.71 12.22
CA SER A 294 5.94 12.82 10.81
C SER A 294 5.37 11.50 10.29
N THR A 295 4.29 11.58 9.52
CA THR A 295 3.71 10.47 8.76
C THR A 295 3.35 10.94 7.35
N ALA A 296 3.38 10.04 6.38
CA ALA A 296 3.05 10.35 4.99
C ALA A 296 1.76 9.62 4.59
N ILE A 297 0.89 10.35 3.88
CA ILE A 297 -0.48 10.57 4.36
C ILE A 297 -0.42 11.24 5.74
N ASP A 298 -1.02 12.42 5.87
CA ASP A 298 -1.13 13.13 7.14
C ASP A 298 -2.59 13.54 7.42
N TYR A 299 -2.94 13.55 8.70
CA TYR A 299 -4.14 12.84 9.17
C TYR A 299 -5.15 13.68 9.92
N TYR A 300 -4.72 14.82 10.47
CA TYR A 300 -5.27 15.54 11.63
C TYR A 300 -6.49 14.91 12.29
N THR A 301 -6.26 14.24 13.40
CA THR A 301 -7.29 13.48 14.10
C THR A 301 -7.97 14.38 15.11
N SER A 302 -9.31 14.35 15.23
CA SER A 302 -10.02 14.98 16.35
C SER A 302 -9.73 14.30 17.71
N ALA A 303 -8.83 13.30 17.74
CA ALA A 303 -8.11 12.85 18.93
C ALA A 303 -7.08 13.87 19.45
N GLU A 304 -6.66 14.83 18.64
CA GLU A 304 -5.93 16.02 19.09
C GLU A 304 -6.76 16.83 20.10
N LYS A 305 -6.12 17.22 21.20
CA LYS A 305 -6.44 18.28 22.19
C LYS A 305 -5.23 18.52 23.14
N LEU A 306 -4.06 17.98 22.77
CA LEU A 306 -3.36 16.89 23.49
C LEU A 306 -1.86 16.79 23.06
N TYR A 307 -0.92 16.59 24.01
CA TYR A 307 0.15 17.61 24.30
C TYR A 307 1.00 17.34 25.58
N PHE A 308 2.04 16.50 25.57
CA PHE A 308 2.16 15.64 26.76
C PHE A 308 3.56 15.29 27.32
N ARG A 309 3.75 15.28 28.66
CA ARG A 309 5.01 14.89 29.34
C ARG A 309 4.84 14.22 30.73
N GLY A 310 5.00 12.90 30.82
CA GLY A 310 4.63 12.12 32.01
C GLY A 310 4.84 10.60 31.85
N GLU A 311 4.64 9.84 32.92
CA GLU A 311 5.11 8.44 33.05
C GLU A 311 3.99 7.39 33.11
N GLY A 312 4.25 6.24 32.50
CA GLY A 312 3.38 5.07 32.48
C GLY A 312 3.94 3.97 31.56
N ASP A 313 3.14 2.95 31.27
CA ASP A 313 3.48 1.97 30.23
C ASP A 313 2.24 1.54 29.41
N TYR A 314 1.91 2.31 28.38
CA TYR A 314 0.73 2.07 27.54
C TYR A 314 0.76 0.75 26.77
N LEU A 315 1.93 0.10 26.62
CA LEU A 315 2.04 -1.20 25.97
C LEU A 315 1.43 -2.34 26.82
N LYS A 316 1.04 -2.04 28.07
CA LYS A 316 0.22 -2.94 28.92
C LYS A 316 -1.27 -2.86 28.62
N ASP A 317 -1.73 -1.84 27.91
CA ASP A 317 -3.12 -1.80 27.43
C ASP A 317 -3.27 -2.65 26.16
N ARG A 318 -4.19 -3.62 26.21
CA ARG A 318 -4.42 -4.60 25.13
C ARG A 318 -4.71 -3.91 23.80
N ASP A 319 -5.57 -2.91 23.80
CA ASP A 319 -6.10 -2.33 22.56
C ASP A 319 -5.07 -1.41 21.90
N ILE A 320 -4.31 -0.65 22.71
CA ILE A 320 -3.18 0.16 22.23
C ILE A 320 -2.06 -0.73 21.69
N SER A 321 -1.65 -1.78 22.41
CA SER A 321 -0.61 -2.69 21.90
C SER A 321 -1.08 -3.39 20.62
N TYR A 322 -2.29 -3.94 20.59
CA TYR A 322 -2.87 -4.59 19.40
C TYR A 322 -2.88 -3.64 18.19
N CYS A 323 -3.27 -2.37 18.37
CA CYS A 323 -3.27 -1.39 17.30
C CYS A 323 -1.85 -1.01 16.84
N ILE A 324 -0.90 -0.80 17.76
CA ILE A 324 0.51 -0.56 17.41
C ILE A 324 1.11 -1.79 16.69
N ASP A 325 0.76 -3.00 17.12
CA ASP A 325 1.23 -4.26 16.53
C ASP A 325 0.68 -4.48 15.12
N LYS A 326 -0.63 -4.31 14.91
CA LYS A 326 -1.24 -4.34 13.56
C LYS A 326 -0.66 -3.23 12.67
N ALA A 327 -0.44 -2.01 13.19
CA ALA A 327 0.19 -0.93 12.44
C ALA A 327 1.61 -1.30 11.97
N VAL A 328 2.48 -1.75 12.88
CA VAL A 328 3.85 -2.19 12.57
C VAL A 328 3.85 -3.40 11.61
N PHE A 329 2.90 -4.33 11.73
CA PHE A 329 2.72 -5.43 10.79
C PHE A 329 2.37 -4.92 9.38
N TYR A 330 1.33 -4.10 9.26
CA TYR A 330 0.84 -3.64 7.95
C TYR A 330 1.80 -2.68 7.24
N PHE A 331 2.53 -1.81 7.95
CA PHE A 331 3.59 -1.02 7.33
C PHE A 331 4.80 -1.86 6.90
N ARG A 332 5.10 -2.97 7.59
CA ARG A 332 6.10 -3.95 7.11
C ARG A 332 5.62 -4.66 5.85
N GLU A 333 4.35 -5.06 5.78
CA GLU A 333 3.75 -5.67 4.58
C GLU A 333 3.75 -4.72 3.37
N ALA A 334 3.56 -3.41 3.59
CA ALA A 334 3.74 -2.39 2.57
C ALA A 334 5.22 -2.26 2.15
N ALA A 335 6.15 -2.10 3.09
CA ALA A 335 7.59 -1.99 2.83
C ALA A 335 8.24 -3.28 2.28
N TYR A 336 7.53 -4.41 2.35
CA TYR A 336 7.90 -5.69 1.72
C TYR A 336 7.47 -5.77 0.25
N ARG A 337 6.38 -5.09 -0.12
CA ARG A 337 5.86 -4.97 -1.49
C ARG A 337 6.54 -3.85 -2.28
N ASP A 338 6.94 -2.78 -1.62
CA ASP A 338 7.97 -1.89 -2.15
C ASP A 338 9.00 -1.51 -1.09
N ARG A 339 10.23 -1.97 -1.29
CA ARG A 339 11.38 -1.67 -0.44
C ARG A 339 11.76 -0.19 -0.42
N HIS A 340 11.34 0.61 -1.40
CA HIS A 340 11.75 2.01 -1.57
C HIS A 340 10.61 3.02 -1.42
N ASP A 341 9.39 2.58 -1.11
CA ASP A 341 8.30 3.50 -0.83
C ASP A 341 8.59 4.30 0.45
N ARG A 342 8.75 5.61 0.29
CA ARG A 342 9.02 6.56 1.39
C ARG A 342 7.91 6.49 2.44
N THR A 343 6.67 6.44 1.97
CA THR A 343 5.44 6.59 2.74
C THR A 343 5.34 5.56 3.86
N CYS A 344 5.36 4.27 3.51
CA CYS A 344 5.25 3.19 4.48
C CYS A 344 6.46 3.09 5.43
N ARG A 345 7.66 3.51 5.00
CA ARG A 345 8.85 3.54 5.87
C ARG A 345 8.81 4.64 6.90
N LEU A 346 8.34 5.83 6.51
CA LEU A 346 8.13 6.93 7.45
C LEU A 346 7.07 6.54 8.47
N ASN A 347 5.94 5.99 8.02
CA ASN A 347 4.87 5.51 8.90
C ASN A 347 5.32 4.35 9.81
N LEU A 348 6.13 3.43 9.29
CA LEU A 348 6.76 2.36 10.09
C LEU A 348 7.71 2.93 11.15
N SER A 349 8.47 3.99 10.86
CA SER A 349 9.32 4.65 11.85
C SER A 349 8.51 5.25 12.99
N ALA A 350 7.41 5.95 12.69
CA ALA A 350 6.48 6.49 13.69
C ALA A 350 5.84 5.38 14.54
N ALA A 351 5.33 4.32 13.91
CA ALA A 351 4.75 3.18 14.60
C ALA A 351 5.77 2.41 15.46
N LEU A 352 7.03 2.33 15.05
CA LEU A 352 8.11 1.73 15.85
C LEU A 352 8.54 2.62 17.02
N ILE A 353 8.47 3.94 16.91
CA ILE A 353 8.68 4.88 18.03
C ILE A 353 7.56 4.70 19.07
N LEU A 354 6.29 4.57 18.66
CA LEU A 354 5.19 4.21 19.57
C LEU A 354 5.32 2.77 20.10
N LYS A 355 5.95 1.84 19.38
CA LYS A 355 6.29 0.51 19.92
C LYS A 355 7.49 0.52 20.89
N LYS A 356 8.05 1.70 21.22
CA LYS A 356 9.33 1.86 21.95
C LYS A 356 10.51 1.11 21.32
N ASN A 357 10.42 0.72 20.04
CA ASN A 357 11.48 0.02 19.32
C ASN A 357 12.33 1.03 18.53
N TYR A 358 12.98 1.92 19.28
CA TYR A 358 13.69 3.06 18.71
C TYR A 358 14.84 2.65 17.79
N ALA A 359 15.55 1.56 18.10
CA ALA A 359 16.61 1.03 17.22
C ALA A 359 16.10 0.62 15.83
N ALA A 360 14.93 -0.03 15.74
CA ALA A 360 14.33 -0.37 14.46
C ALA A 360 13.75 0.86 13.72
N ALA A 361 13.28 1.87 14.48
CA ALA A 361 12.81 3.14 13.91
C ALA A 361 13.98 3.94 13.30
N LEU A 362 15.10 4.06 14.01
CA LEU A 362 16.34 4.68 13.52
C LEU A 362 16.76 4.03 12.18
N ALA A 363 16.78 2.69 12.12
CA ALA A 363 17.09 1.96 10.89
C ALA A 363 16.11 2.22 9.72
N GLN A 364 14.87 2.65 9.97
CA GLN A 364 13.97 3.10 8.88
C GLN A 364 14.33 4.51 8.42
N CYS A 365 14.57 5.44 9.34
CA CYS A 365 14.93 6.80 9.00
C CYS A 365 16.31 6.88 8.34
N ASP A 366 17.28 6.09 8.79
CA ASP A 366 18.61 5.98 8.17
C ASP A 366 18.52 5.48 6.72
N PHE A 367 17.66 4.49 6.44
CA PHE A 367 17.40 4.04 5.07
C PHE A 367 16.78 5.15 4.19
N LEU A 368 15.88 5.97 4.74
CA LEU A 368 15.32 7.12 4.01
C LEU A 368 16.40 8.17 3.73
N LEU A 369 17.20 8.52 4.74
CA LEU A 369 18.26 9.54 4.64
C LEU A 369 19.44 9.07 3.76
N GLU A 370 19.67 7.77 3.60
CA GLU A 370 20.60 7.21 2.61
C GLU A 370 20.12 7.41 1.16
N LYS A 371 18.83 7.65 0.93
CA LYS A 371 18.23 7.91 -0.40
C LYS A 371 17.93 9.37 -0.64
N ASN A 372 17.56 10.11 0.40
CA ASN A 372 17.39 11.54 0.38
C ASN A 372 17.91 12.13 1.71
N PRO A 373 19.16 12.62 1.77
CA PRO A 373 19.71 13.25 2.98
C PRO A 373 18.94 14.52 3.43
N GLN A 374 18.06 15.06 2.57
CA GLN A 374 17.21 16.22 2.84
C GLN A 374 15.76 15.82 3.17
N ASP A 375 15.52 14.57 3.57
CA ASP A 375 14.19 14.08 3.96
C ASP A 375 13.81 14.58 5.37
N ILE A 376 13.21 15.76 5.43
CA ILE A 376 12.86 16.48 6.67
C ILE A 376 11.97 15.64 7.62
N ASP A 377 11.03 14.86 7.08
CA ASP A 377 10.21 13.96 7.90
C ASP A 377 11.03 12.81 8.52
N ALA A 378 11.96 12.23 7.76
CA ALA A 378 12.87 11.21 8.28
C ALA A 378 13.86 11.81 9.30
N MET A 379 14.32 13.05 9.11
CA MET A 379 15.11 13.79 10.09
C MET A 379 14.31 14.02 11.38
N ASN A 380 13.03 14.43 11.25
CA ASN A 380 12.12 14.65 12.37
C ASN A 380 11.91 13.38 13.21
N ASN A 381 11.48 12.28 12.58
CA ASN A 381 11.30 11.01 13.28
C ASN A 381 12.62 10.43 13.83
N LYS A 382 13.74 10.61 13.12
CA LYS A 382 15.06 10.20 13.61
C LYS A 382 15.48 10.98 14.85
N ALA A 383 15.23 12.28 14.92
CA ALA A 383 15.53 13.09 16.10
C ALA A 383 14.73 12.61 17.32
N ILE A 384 13.44 12.31 17.15
CA ILE A 384 12.57 11.79 18.21
C ILE A 384 13.03 10.39 18.66
N ALA A 385 13.36 9.50 17.73
CA ALA A 385 13.90 8.18 18.03
C ALA A 385 15.27 8.26 18.74
N LEU A 386 16.17 9.15 18.31
CA LEU A 386 17.45 9.41 18.98
C LEU A 386 17.25 9.92 20.41
N TYR A 387 16.29 10.83 20.62
CA TYR A 387 15.97 11.35 21.96
C TYR A 387 15.56 10.24 22.92
N TYR A 388 14.56 9.42 22.57
CA TYR A 388 14.09 8.36 23.45
C TYR A 388 15.13 7.25 23.63
N TYR A 389 15.78 6.79 22.56
CA TYR A 389 16.83 5.75 22.64
C TYR A 389 18.01 6.17 23.53
N GLY A 390 18.46 7.42 23.42
CA GLY A 390 19.51 7.95 24.28
C GLY A 390 19.03 8.22 25.72
N LYS A 391 17.73 8.48 25.95
CA LYS A 391 17.14 8.59 27.29
C LYS A 391 17.17 7.23 28.01
N GLU A 392 16.89 6.14 27.30
CA GLU A 392 16.97 4.77 27.85
C GLU A 392 18.41 4.31 28.14
N ILE A 393 19.40 4.70 27.31
CA ILE A 393 20.76 4.13 27.36
C ILE A 393 21.77 4.98 28.14
N CYS A 394 21.75 6.30 28.01
CA CYS A 394 22.85 7.16 28.51
C CYS A 394 22.43 8.48 29.15
N ASN A 395 21.14 8.83 29.10
CA ASN A 395 20.60 10.16 29.43
C ASN A 395 21.30 11.34 28.68
N CYS A 396 21.97 11.03 27.55
CA CYS A 396 22.89 11.90 26.81
C CYS A 396 22.36 12.31 25.42
N ALA A 397 21.05 12.15 25.23
CA ALA A 397 20.36 12.23 23.94
C ALA A 397 20.09 13.64 23.35
N PRO A 398 19.67 14.65 24.14
CA PRO A 398 18.97 15.82 23.59
C PRO A 398 19.76 16.60 22.52
N GLN A 399 21.07 16.72 22.68
CA GLN A 399 21.93 17.52 21.81
C GLN A 399 21.94 17.00 20.37
N LYS A 400 21.94 15.67 20.16
CA LYS A 400 21.89 15.07 18.82
C LYS A 400 20.53 15.26 18.16
N ALA A 401 19.45 15.11 18.92
CA ALA A 401 18.09 15.34 18.45
C ALA A 401 17.86 16.82 18.07
N VAL A 402 18.31 17.76 18.92
CA VAL A 402 18.24 19.21 18.64
C VAL A 402 19.06 19.57 17.39
N SER A 403 20.28 19.06 17.24
CA SER A 403 21.12 19.35 16.07
C SER A 403 20.44 18.92 14.77
N LEU A 404 19.92 17.69 14.72
CA LEU A 404 19.25 17.15 13.52
C LEU A 404 17.96 17.91 13.16
N LEU A 405 17.19 18.37 14.15
CA LEU A 405 16.04 19.25 13.90
C LEU A 405 16.45 20.68 13.49
N GLN A 406 17.60 21.18 13.94
CA GLN A 406 18.14 22.45 13.47
C GLN A 406 18.59 22.35 12.01
N GLU A 407 19.25 21.26 11.62
CA GLU A 407 19.58 20.95 10.22
C GLU A 407 18.31 20.85 9.35
N ALA A 408 17.30 20.11 9.79
CA ALA A 408 16.03 19.98 9.07
C ALA A 408 15.35 21.35 8.84
N ARG A 409 15.37 22.23 9.84
CA ARG A 409 14.84 23.60 9.75
C ARG A 409 15.66 24.54 8.87
N LEU A 410 16.93 24.24 8.59
CA LEU A 410 17.75 24.99 7.63
C LEU A 410 17.46 24.58 6.18
N LEU A 411 16.96 23.36 5.95
CA LEU A 411 16.51 22.89 4.64
C LEU A 411 15.14 23.48 4.28
N GLU A 412 14.19 23.48 5.22
CA GLU A 412 12.91 24.17 5.08
C GLU A 412 12.57 24.95 6.35
N SER A 413 12.58 26.29 6.26
CA SER A 413 12.18 27.17 7.36
C SER A 413 10.70 27.04 7.74
N ASN A 414 9.92 26.36 6.90
CA ASN A 414 8.47 26.30 6.92
C ASN A 414 7.89 24.96 7.41
N ASN A 415 8.72 24.02 7.87
CA ASN A 415 8.22 22.82 8.53
C ASN A 415 7.87 23.11 10.02
N PHE A 416 6.61 22.89 10.40
CA PHE A 416 6.10 23.22 11.73
C PHE A 416 6.15 22.04 12.71
N GLU A 417 6.18 20.78 12.25
CA GLU A 417 6.52 19.60 13.06
C GLU A 417 7.88 19.80 13.75
N VAL A 418 8.91 20.12 12.96
CA VAL A 418 10.27 20.38 13.40
C VAL A 418 10.33 21.55 14.38
N LEU A 419 9.55 22.61 14.13
CA LEU A 419 9.46 23.77 15.04
C LEU A 419 8.82 23.42 16.39
N TYR A 420 7.73 22.66 16.38
CA TYR A 420 7.08 22.13 17.59
C TYR A 420 8.03 21.21 18.36
N ASN A 421 8.72 20.29 17.67
CA ASN A 421 9.62 19.33 18.32
C ASN A 421 10.90 19.98 18.86
N LEU A 422 11.42 21.03 18.22
CA LEU A 422 12.49 21.86 18.78
C LEU A 422 12.05 22.55 20.08
N ALA A 423 10.81 23.02 20.16
CA ALA A 423 10.26 23.64 21.36
C ALA A 423 10.04 22.60 22.48
N ALA A 424 9.50 21.43 22.14
CA ALA A 424 9.36 20.30 23.05
C ALA A 424 10.73 19.87 23.61
N LEU A 425 11.76 19.69 22.77
CA LEU A 425 13.12 19.39 23.23
C LEU A 425 13.70 20.49 24.11
N ALA A 426 13.44 21.77 23.83
CA ALA A 426 13.87 22.87 24.69
C ALA A 426 13.22 22.78 26.09
N ARG A 427 11.92 22.46 26.18
CA ARG A 427 11.26 22.18 27.47
C ARG A 427 11.81 20.92 28.14
N GLU A 428 12.10 19.87 27.38
CA GLU A 428 12.72 18.66 27.93
C GLU A 428 14.06 18.98 28.61
N MET A 429 14.90 19.76 27.94
CA MET A 429 16.20 20.26 28.40
C MET A 429 16.13 21.35 29.49
N LYS A 430 14.94 21.67 30.03
CA LYS A 430 14.71 22.74 31.03
C LYS A 430 15.16 24.13 30.54
N GLN A 431 14.93 24.45 29.27
CA GLN A 431 15.17 25.76 28.65
C GLN A 431 13.84 26.48 28.35
N PRO A 432 13.09 26.95 29.37
CA PRO A 432 11.71 27.43 29.21
C PRO A 432 11.60 28.61 28.23
N ASP A 433 12.45 29.64 28.36
CA ASP A 433 12.39 30.84 27.51
C ASP A 433 12.58 30.51 26.03
N LYS A 434 13.42 29.50 25.74
CA LYS A 434 13.66 28.98 24.40
C LYS A 434 12.47 28.16 23.89
N ALA A 435 11.85 27.34 24.75
CA ALA A 435 10.62 26.63 24.41
C ALA A 435 9.51 27.62 24.05
N THR A 436 9.23 28.59 24.92
CA THR A 436 8.28 29.69 24.69
C THR A 436 8.60 30.47 23.41
N SER A 437 9.86 30.83 23.15
CA SER A 437 10.25 31.55 21.92
C SER A 437 10.10 30.75 20.62
N LEU A 438 10.07 29.41 20.70
CA LEU A 438 9.82 28.52 19.56
C LEU A 438 8.32 28.22 19.41
N TRP A 439 7.61 28.06 20.53
CA TRP A 439 6.15 27.94 20.59
C TRP A 439 5.42 29.19 20.10
N GLU A 440 5.89 30.39 20.44
CA GLU A 440 5.41 31.64 19.84
C GLU A 440 5.57 31.64 18.32
N LYS A 441 6.66 31.07 17.80
CA LYS A 441 6.86 30.96 16.34
C LYS A 441 5.95 29.89 15.73
N TYR A 442 5.56 28.86 16.48
CA TYR A 442 4.60 27.84 16.05
C TYR A 442 3.17 28.40 15.94
N VAL A 443 2.66 29.09 16.96
CA VAL A 443 1.29 29.64 16.93
C VAL A 443 1.13 30.87 16.03
N ASN A 444 2.23 31.48 15.59
CA ASN A 444 2.22 32.54 14.57
C ASN A 444 2.71 32.02 13.20
N PHE A 445 2.79 30.71 13.00
CA PHE A 445 3.32 30.12 11.77
C PHE A 445 2.32 30.25 10.59
N PRO A 446 2.71 30.75 9.40
CA PRO A 446 1.78 30.95 8.28
C PRO A 446 1.16 29.65 7.78
N GLY A 447 -0.17 29.57 7.80
CA GLY A 447 -0.88 28.35 7.38
C GLY A 447 -0.83 27.22 8.40
N ILE A 448 -0.43 27.49 9.65
CA ILE A 448 -0.51 26.48 10.72
C ILE A 448 -1.94 25.96 10.86
N PRO A 449 -2.15 24.63 10.88
CA PRO A 449 -3.47 24.08 11.17
C PRO A 449 -3.92 24.55 12.55
N TRP A 450 -5.23 24.80 12.73
CA TRP A 450 -5.82 24.94 14.07
C TRP A 450 -6.09 23.55 14.67
N ASP A 451 -5.08 22.69 14.51
CA ASP A 451 -4.92 21.41 15.17
C ASP A 451 -4.82 21.64 16.69
N ASN A 452 -4.54 20.58 17.43
CA ASN A 452 -4.41 20.71 18.88
C ASN A 452 -3.04 20.35 19.43
N PHE A 453 -2.02 20.41 18.57
CA PHE A 453 -0.75 20.97 19.00
C PHE A 453 -0.92 22.51 19.11
N TYR A 454 -1.63 23.19 18.20
CA TYR A 454 -1.95 24.63 18.24
C TYR A 454 -2.92 25.00 19.35
N THR A 455 -4.12 24.38 19.37
CA THR A 455 -5.17 24.59 20.40
C THR A 455 -4.69 24.21 21.80
N TYR A 456 -3.62 23.43 21.87
CA TYR A 456 -2.74 23.47 23.02
C TYR A 456 -1.84 24.69 22.96
N ILE A 457 -0.61 24.66 22.39
CA ILE A 457 0.52 25.61 22.61
C ILE A 457 0.09 26.97 23.19
N TRP A 458 -0.85 27.64 22.51
CA TRP A 458 -1.74 28.68 23.02
C TRP A 458 -1.95 28.77 24.57
N LYS A 459 -2.37 27.71 25.29
CA LYS A 459 -2.66 27.75 26.74
C LYS A 459 -1.41 27.60 27.64
N GLU A 460 -0.34 26.89 27.24
CA GLU A 460 0.98 26.96 27.93
C GLU A 460 1.57 28.38 27.76
N LEU A 461 1.29 29.05 26.64
CA LEU A 461 1.52 30.49 26.44
C LEU A 461 0.54 31.38 27.24
N GLY A 462 -0.24 30.82 28.16
CA GLY A 462 -1.14 31.53 29.09
C GLY A 462 -2.44 32.07 28.49
N ARG A 463 -2.74 31.77 27.22
CA ARG A 463 -3.86 32.38 26.49
C ARG A 463 -5.17 31.65 26.78
N LYS A 464 -6.19 32.40 27.23
CA LYS A 464 -7.45 31.85 27.76
C LYS A 464 -8.51 31.55 26.70
N GLU A 465 -8.61 32.38 25.67
CA GLU A 465 -9.57 32.25 24.58
C GLU A 465 -8.81 31.89 23.30
N LEU A 466 -9.25 30.85 22.59
CA LEU A 466 -8.79 30.57 21.23
C LEU A 466 -9.25 31.71 20.30
N PRO A 467 -8.53 31.98 19.20
CA PRO A 467 -9.07 32.85 18.15
C PRO A 467 -10.44 32.29 17.71
N PRO A 468 -11.49 33.11 17.61
CA PRO A 468 -12.80 32.61 17.25
C PRO A 468 -12.74 32.00 15.84
N PRO A 469 -13.26 30.77 15.62
CA PRO A 469 -13.33 30.20 14.27
C PRO A 469 -14.18 31.13 13.41
N THR A 470 -13.58 31.62 12.32
CA THR A 470 -14.21 32.55 11.39
C THR A 470 -15.47 31.91 10.84
N ARG A 471 -16.65 32.28 11.36
CA ARG A 471 -17.92 31.68 10.97
C ARG A 471 -18.25 32.06 9.53
N GLY A 472 -17.87 31.18 8.60
CA GLY A 472 -18.20 31.30 7.19
C GLY A 472 -19.70 31.46 6.96
N VAL A 473 -20.07 32.29 5.98
CA VAL A 473 -21.47 32.62 5.70
C VAL A 473 -22.04 31.59 4.73
N GLY A 474 -22.94 30.75 5.26
CA GLY A 474 -23.66 29.73 4.52
C GLY A 474 -22.88 28.42 4.39
N LEU A 475 -23.39 27.37 5.05
CA LEU A 475 -22.90 26.00 4.84
C LEU A 475 -23.25 25.50 3.44
N PRO A 476 -22.41 24.66 2.80
CA PRO A 476 -22.83 23.95 1.60
C PRO A 476 -23.91 22.93 2.00
N GLY A 477 -25.13 23.08 1.49
CA GLY A 477 -26.18 22.07 1.64
C GLY A 477 -25.86 20.80 0.87
N THR A 478 -26.35 19.65 1.33
CA THR A 478 -26.15 18.36 0.64
C THR A 478 -26.92 18.30 -0.70
N PRO A 479 -26.45 17.53 -1.69
CA PRO A 479 -27.15 17.36 -2.95
C PRO A 479 -28.51 16.69 -2.76
N GLU A 480 -29.52 17.07 -3.55
CA GLU A 480 -30.87 16.47 -3.57
C GLU A 480 -31.55 16.25 -2.19
N GLU A 481 -31.22 17.04 -1.18
CA GLU A 481 -31.64 16.88 0.22
C GLU A 481 -31.25 15.53 0.87
N ILE A 482 -30.18 14.88 0.38
CA ILE A 482 -29.64 13.66 1.00
C ILE A 482 -29.17 13.99 2.41
N LYS A 483 -29.76 13.36 3.44
CA LYS A 483 -29.38 13.58 4.83
C LYS A 483 -28.46 12.46 5.34
N LEU A 484 -27.49 12.87 6.12
CA LEU A 484 -26.56 11.97 6.81
C LEU A 484 -27.26 11.33 8.01
N GLY A 485 -27.17 10.01 8.12
CA GLY A 485 -27.75 9.22 9.20
C GLY A 485 -29.18 8.75 8.98
N GLU A 486 -29.85 9.14 7.88
CA GLU A 486 -31.09 8.48 7.44
C GLU A 486 -30.78 7.16 6.71
N GLU A 487 -31.81 6.32 6.53
CA GLU A 487 -31.71 5.05 5.81
C GLU A 487 -31.41 5.26 4.31
N SER A 488 -30.69 4.31 3.70
CA SER A 488 -30.42 4.30 2.26
C SER A 488 -31.60 3.80 1.44
N ALA A 489 -32.53 3.01 2.01
CA ALA A 489 -33.63 2.40 1.27
C ALA A 489 -34.55 3.43 0.56
N PRO A 490 -34.97 4.56 1.18
CA PRO A 490 -35.69 5.62 0.47
C PRO A 490 -34.89 6.28 -0.65
N LEU A 491 -33.57 6.40 -0.49
CA LEU A 491 -32.69 6.95 -1.54
C LEU A 491 -32.54 5.96 -2.70
N LEU A 492 -32.39 4.67 -2.43
CA LEU A 492 -32.33 3.59 -3.42
C LEU A 492 -33.64 3.49 -4.23
N GLU A 493 -34.79 3.71 -3.60
CA GLU A 493 -36.09 3.82 -4.26
C GLU A 493 -36.17 5.07 -5.16
N LYS A 494 -35.75 6.23 -4.65
CA LYS A 494 -35.68 7.52 -5.39
C LYS A 494 -34.71 7.45 -6.57
N TRP A 495 -33.64 6.67 -6.47
CA TRP A 495 -32.55 6.53 -7.45
C TRP A 495 -32.55 5.15 -8.15
N LYS A 496 -33.74 4.59 -8.38
CA LYS A 496 -33.91 3.35 -9.16
C LYS A 496 -33.26 3.45 -10.55
N GLY A 497 -32.36 2.51 -10.84
CA GLY A 497 -31.62 2.42 -12.11
C GLY A 497 -30.22 3.05 -12.07
N GLU A 498 -29.84 3.75 -10.99
CA GLU A 498 -28.50 4.29 -10.80
C GLU A 498 -27.48 3.21 -10.39
N ASN A 499 -26.19 3.56 -10.38
CA ASN A 499 -25.11 2.61 -10.09
C ASN A 499 -24.99 2.32 -8.59
N VAL A 500 -25.74 1.34 -8.11
CA VAL A 500 -25.64 0.78 -6.76
C VAL A 500 -24.67 -0.41 -6.76
N ARG A 501 -23.71 -0.42 -5.83
CA ARG A 501 -22.88 -1.58 -5.51
C ARG A 501 -22.95 -1.89 -4.02
N GLU A 502 -23.26 -3.13 -3.68
CA GLU A 502 -23.27 -3.62 -2.31
C GLU A 502 -22.08 -4.54 -2.06
N TYR A 503 -21.38 -4.31 -0.94
CA TYR A 503 -20.22 -5.08 -0.51
C TYR A 503 -20.48 -5.64 0.89
N LYS A 504 -20.38 -6.96 1.04
CA LYS A 504 -20.44 -7.63 2.34
C LYS A 504 -19.03 -7.77 2.88
N LEU A 505 -18.79 -7.12 4.02
CA LEU A 505 -17.54 -7.05 4.74
C LEU A 505 -17.62 -8.02 5.92
N THR A 506 -16.52 -8.70 6.24
CA THR A 506 -16.41 -9.58 7.41
C THR A 506 -15.05 -9.39 8.10
N SER A 507 -14.97 -9.59 9.40
CA SER A 507 -13.68 -9.71 10.09
C SER A 507 -13.02 -11.08 9.85
N GLU A 508 -11.71 -11.14 10.07
CA GLU A 508 -10.88 -12.33 9.88
C GLU A 508 -10.80 -13.23 11.14
N GLU A 509 -11.29 -12.73 12.27
CA GLU A 509 -11.07 -13.36 13.57
C GLU A 509 -12.23 -14.34 13.87
N GLU A 510 -11.93 -15.65 13.76
CA GLU A 510 -12.83 -16.74 14.17
C GLU A 510 -13.01 -16.71 15.71
N GLY A 511 -14.09 -16.06 16.17
CA GLY A 511 -14.34 -15.88 17.60
C GLY A 511 -15.54 -14.98 17.91
N PRO A 512 -15.70 -14.55 19.18
CA PRO A 512 -16.79 -13.65 19.59
C PRO A 512 -16.64 -12.23 19.02
N ASP A 513 -15.44 -11.85 18.58
CA ASP A 513 -15.14 -10.59 17.89
C ASP A 513 -15.39 -10.68 16.36
N SER A 514 -16.02 -11.78 15.90
CA SER A 514 -16.44 -11.96 14.51
C SER A 514 -17.63 -11.05 14.18
N TRP A 515 -17.52 -10.26 13.12
CA TRP A 515 -18.57 -9.35 12.67
C TRP A 515 -18.73 -9.35 11.15
N SER A 516 -19.94 -9.04 10.70
CA SER A 516 -20.28 -8.79 9.30
C SER A 516 -20.94 -7.43 9.16
N ALA A 517 -20.61 -6.67 8.12
CA ALA A 517 -21.29 -5.42 7.79
C ALA A 517 -21.53 -5.28 6.27
N THR A 518 -22.44 -4.41 5.90
CA THR A 518 -22.86 -4.13 4.53
C THR A 518 -22.54 -2.68 4.19
N LEU A 519 -21.58 -2.49 3.27
CA LEU A 519 -21.27 -1.19 2.67
C LEU A 519 -21.96 -1.09 1.31
N GLN A 520 -22.84 -0.11 1.17
CA GLN A 520 -23.44 0.26 -0.10
C GLN A 520 -22.76 1.53 -0.64
N VAL A 521 -22.31 1.47 -1.89
CA VAL A 521 -21.82 2.62 -2.66
C VAL A 521 -22.86 2.91 -3.74
N ILE A 522 -23.46 4.09 -3.68
CA ILE A 522 -24.51 4.54 -4.60
C ILE A 522 -23.95 5.70 -5.42
N ILE A 523 -23.95 5.60 -6.75
CA ILE A 523 -23.40 6.62 -7.64
C ILE A 523 -24.44 7.07 -8.66
N LYS A 524 -24.72 8.38 -8.67
CA LYS A 524 -25.60 9.06 -9.62
C LYS A 524 -24.93 10.34 -10.12
N GLN A 525 -24.76 10.47 -11.42
CA GLN A 525 -24.12 11.63 -12.05
C GLN A 525 -22.76 11.96 -11.38
N ASN A 526 -22.63 13.13 -10.76
CA ASN A 526 -21.45 13.59 -10.03
C ASN A 526 -21.52 13.36 -8.51
N VAL A 527 -22.51 12.61 -8.01
CA VAL A 527 -22.73 12.34 -6.58
C VAL A 527 -22.46 10.88 -6.26
N ARG A 528 -21.65 10.65 -5.22
CA ARG A 528 -21.37 9.35 -4.59
C ARG A 528 -21.91 9.38 -3.16
N VAL A 529 -22.67 8.38 -2.77
CA VAL A 529 -23.15 8.19 -1.39
C VAL A 529 -22.58 6.88 -0.85
N LEU A 530 -22.08 6.92 0.38
CA LEU A 530 -21.69 5.73 1.14
C LEU A 530 -22.74 5.51 2.23
N ALA A 531 -23.32 4.31 2.27
CA ALA A 531 -24.17 3.85 3.36
C ALA A 531 -23.61 2.60 4.02
N TRP A 532 -23.64 2.55 5.35
CA TRP A 532 -23.08 1.50 6.19
C TRP A 532 -24.20 0.94 7.07
N GLU A 533 -24.40 -0.38 7.09
CA GLU A 533 -25.57 -1.02 7.71
C GLU A 533 -26.91 -0.41 7.25
N GLY A 534 -26.97 0.02 5.99
CA GLY A 534 -28.15 0.69 5.43
C GLY A 534 -28.35 2.13 5.87
N PHE A 535 -27.43 2.77 6.60
CA PHE A 535 -27.51 4.19 6.99
C PHE A 535 -26.48 5.05 6.26
N ILE A 536 -26.89 6.20 5.75
CA ILE A 536 -26.03 7.11 4.97
C ILE A 536 -24.96 7.73 5.88
N VAL A 537 -23.67 7.44 5.63
CA VAL A 537 -22.55 7.93 6.45
C VAL A 537 -21.73 9.05 5.78
N LEU A 538 -21.68 9.08 4.44
CA LEU A 538 -20.99 10.11 3.66
C LEU A 538 -21.69 10.38 2.33
N VAL A 539 -21.58 11.63 1.86
CA VAL A 539 -21.89 12.05 0.49
C VAL A 539 -20.68 12.79 -0.08
N GLU A 540 -20.25 12.48 -1.30
CA GLU A 540 -19.27 13.24 -2.09
C GLU A 540 -19.96 13.77 -3.36
N GLN A 541 -19.78 15.04 -3.69
CA GLN A 541 -20.21 15.66 -4.95
C GLN A 541 -19.02 16.28 -5.68
N GLU A 542 -18.67 15.70 -6.83
CA GLU A 542 -17.64 16.22 -7.73
C GLU A 542 -18.14 17.48 -8.46
N LEU A 543 -17.29 18.50 -8.57
CA LEU A 543 -17.65 19.82 -9.07
C LEU A 543 -17.51 19.90 -10.59
N ILE A 544 -18.63 20.20 -11.27
CA ILE A 544 -18.70 20.39 -12.73
C ILE A 544 -17.74 21.50 -13.22
N ARG A 545 -17.42 22.47 -12.34
CA ARG A 545 -16.34 23.44 -12.53
C ARG A 545 -15.55 23.53 -11.23
N PRO A 546 -14.24 23.20 -11.23
CA PRO A 546 -13.40 23.41 -10.07
C PRO A 546 -13.35 24.89 -9.65
N LYS A 547 -13.04 25.14 -8.37
CA LYS A 547 -12.94 26.49 -7.78
C LYS A 547 -11.58 26.71 -7.16
N LYS A 548 -11.09 27.94 -7.06
CA LYS A 548 -9.80 28.18 -6.39
C LYS A 548 -9.95 28.09 -4.86
N PRO A 549 -9.02 27.47 -4.12
CA PRO A 549 -9.08 27.40 -2.66
C PRO A 549 -9.31 28.78 -2.02
N ALA A 550 -8.63 29.83 -2.51
CA ALA A 550 -8.77 31.21 -2.05
C ALA A 550 -10.17 31.83 -2.23
N GLU A 551 -11.05 31.24 -3.05
CA GLU A 551 -12.46 31.66 -3.19
C GLU A 551 -13.31 31.03 -2.09
N LEU A 552 -13.10 29.74 -1.81
CA LEU A 552 -13.86 29.03 -0.77
C LEU A 552 -13.36 29.33 0.65
N LEU A 553 -12.06 29.61 0.84
CA LEU A 553 -11.50 30.11 2.11
C LEU A 553 -12.08 31.48 2.50
N LYS A 554 -12.48 32.31 1.52
CA LYS A 554 -13.22 33.56 1.77
C LYS A 554 -14.68 33.32 2.16
N GLN A 555 -15.29 32.22 1.69
CA GLN A 555 -16.67 31.87 1.99
C GLN A 555 -16.81 31.19 3.36
N PHE A 556 -15.98 30.18 3.62
CA PHE A 556 -16.08 29.30 4.78
C PHE A 556 -15.15 29.67 5.95
N GLY A 557 -14.15 30.52 5.71
CA GLY A 557 -13.02 30.73 6.61
C GLY A 557 -11.89 29.71 6.37
N PRO A 558 -10.81 29.73 7.17
CA PRO A 558 -9.84 28.65 7.19
C PRO A 558 -10.49 27.35 7.69
N PRO A 559 -10.16 26.17 7.11
CA PRO A 559 -10.62 24.90 7.64
C PRO A 559 -9.98 24.60 8.99
N GLN A 560 -10.67 23.85 9.84
CA GLN A 560 -10.11 23.29 11.06
C GLN A 560 -8.92 22.34 10.77
N LYS A 561 -8.88 21.74 9.57
CA LYS A 561 -7.90 20.70 9.18
C LYS A 561 -7.55 20.77 7.69
N VAL A 562 -6.28 20.52 7.35
CA VAL A 562 -5.80 20.35 5.95
C VAL A 562 -5.03 19.04 5.83
N ILE A 563 -5.48 18.14 4.95
CA ILE A 563 -4.79 16.88 4.61
C ILE A 563 -4.05 17.08 3.28
N HIS A 564 -2.79 16.64 3.18
CA HIS A 564 -2.10 16.51 1.90
C HIS A 564 -1.92 15.03 1.50
N HIS A 565 -2.19 14.71 0.23
CA HIS A 565 -2.09 13.38 -0.35
C HIS A 565 -1.43 13.46 -1.74
N THR A 566 -0.85 12.35 -2.22
CA THR A 566 -0.26 12.23 -3.57
C THR A 566 -1.27 12.36 -4.73
N ALA A 567 -2.51 12.73 -4.44
CA ALA A 567 -3.61 12.88 -5.40
C ALA A 567 -4.49 14.13 -5.11
N GLY A 568 -4.06 15.01 -4.19
CA GLY A 568 -4.83 16.19 -3.80
C GLY A 568 -4.65 16.63 -2.35
N THR A 569 -5.21 17.79 -2.02
CA THR A 569 -5.32 18.35 -0.66
C THR A 569 -6.78 18.25 -0.19
N PHE A 570 -7.09 18.06 1.09
CA PHE A 570 -8.48 18.12 1.60
C PHE A 570 -8.59 19.14 2.73
N HIS A 571 -9.52 20.09 2.61
CA HIS A 571 -9.81 21.14 3.58
C HIS A 571 -11.05 20.73 4.38
N ILE A 572 -10.88 20.29 5.62
CA ILE A 572 -11.94 19.68 6.44
C ILE A 572 -12.50 20.67 7.46
N TYR A 573 -13.84 20.78 7.45
CA TYR A 573 -14.64 21.64 8.31
C TYR A 573 -15.48 20.76 9.26
N GLU A 574 -14.81 20.10 10.21
CA GLU A 574 -15.38 19.04 11.04
C GLU A 574 -16.54 19.51 11.92
N GLU A 575 -16.44 20.69 12.55
CA GLU A 575 -17.54 21.30 13.30
C GLU A 575 -18.77 21.60 12.43
N ASN A 576 -18.61 21.59 11.11
CA ASN A 576 -19.63 21.85 10.11
C ASN A 576 -20.07 20.59 9.35
N GLY A 577 -19.44 19.43 9.60
CA GLY A 577 -19.79 18.13 8.99
C GLY A 577 -19.46 18.01 7.50
N PHE A 578 -18.53 18.82 6.97
CA PHE A 578 -18.15 18.77 5.56
C PHE A 578 -16.64 18.98 5.34
N SER A 579 -16.20 18.77 4.10
CA SER A 579 -14.85 19.04 3.63
C SER A 579 -14.83 19.35 2.13
N LEU A 580 -13.72 19.91 1.67
CA LEU A 580 -13.44 20.24 0.28
C LEU A 580 -12.24 19.42 -0.20
N LYS A 581 -12.30 18.86 -1.40
CA LYS A 581 -11.19 18.13 -2.03
C LYS A 581 -10.58 18.98 -3.12
N GLU A 582 -9.30 19.26 -3.01
CA GLU A 582 -8.45 19.98 -3.95
C GLU A 582 -7.61 19.00 -4.76
N ILE A 583 -7.42 19.23 -6.06
CA ILE A 583 -6.46 18.53 -6.91
C ILE A 583 -5.75 19.59 -7.75
N ASN A 584 -4.41 19.55 -7.84
CA ASN A 584 -3.59 20.47 -8.65
C ASN A 584 -3.86 21.98 -8.39
N GLY A 585 -4.24 22.35 -7.15
CA GLY A 585 -4.54 23.75 -6.78
C GLY A 585 -5.99 24.19 -7.04
N GLU A 586 -6.89 23.28 -7.44
CA GLU A 586 -8.32 23.56 -7.66
C GLU A 586 -9.22 22.62 -6.83
N ILE A 587 -10.27 23.15 -6.22
CA ILE A 587 -11.27 22.40 -5.46
C ILE A 587 -12.21 21.66 -6.42
N CYS A 588 -12.12 20.32 -6.43
CA CYS A 588 -12.81 19.40 -7.32
C CYS A 588 -14.00 18.64 -6.69
N SER A 589 -14.15 18.57 -5.36
CA SER A 589 -15.39 18.04 -4.75
C SER A 589 -15.74 18.65 -3.39
N TYR A 590 -17.03 18.63 -3.06
CA TYR A 590 -17.56 18.79 -1.70
C TYR A 590 -17.81 17.39 -1.11
N ILE A 591 -17.52 17.17 0.17
CA ILE A 591 -17.75 15.90 0.87
C ILE A 591 -18.40 16.18 2.22
N TRP A 592 -19.60 15.67 2.45
CA TRP A 592 -20.34 15.76 3.71
C TRP A 592 -20.30 14.43 4.45
N PHE A 593 -20.23 14.46 5.77
CA PHE A 593 -20.10 13.26 6.59
C PHE A 593 -20.84 13.34 7.91
N LYS A 594 -21.39 12.20 8.34
CA LYS A 594 -22.06 12.10 9.64
C LYS A 594 -21.02 12.31 10.73
N LYS A 595 -21.24 13.29 11.61
CA LYS A 595 -20.56 13.36 12.90
C LYS A 595 -21.01 12.17 13.73
N ASP A 596 -20.07 11.29 14.05
CA ASP A 596 -20.29 10.29 15.10
C ASP A 596 -20.02 10.93 16.48
N PHE A 597 -20.52 10.30 17.54
CA PHE A 597 -20.53 10.81 18.91
C PHE A 597 -19.15 10.78 19.60
#